data_AF-A0A7W8K6D2-F1
#
_entry.id   AF-A0A7W8K6D2-F1
#
_cell.length_a   1.000
_cell.length_b   1.000
_cell.length_c   1.000
_cell.angle_alpha   90.00
_cell.angle_beta   90.00
_cell.angle_gamma   90.00
#
_symmetry.space_group_name_H-M   'P 1'
#
loop_
_entity.id
_entity.type
_entity.pdbx_description
1 polymer ?
#
loop_
_entity_poly.entity_id
_entity_poly.type
_entity_poly.pdbx_seq_one_letter_code
_entity_poly.pdbx_strand_id
1 'polypeptide(L)'
;MHPSKHHSPRTVHANKQRGAALLLLVTVLALGAATLLMTGFSAQVMEQRRVEHTQQTLAQSRDALMGFALQHGRLPRPAMSAQDGRESAQPCASDADCSGFLPWVALGVEAADSWGHVLRYSVTPGFTQTPIKRNEVLASKTIQTRYTDGSVRYVYGDDLCGRGACSPAVIFSTGKHNFGTSVQGVKQRSGNVENADERSNDQATQHFIVRQATDNSALPGGAFDDMLVYVPLSTLLTRMVFADKLD
;
A
#
# COMPACT_ATOMS: atom_id res chain seq x y z
N MET A 1 32.49 -4.99 -94.03
CA MET A 1 31.66 -5.74 -93.07
C MET A 1 32.21 -5.51 -91.65
N HIS A 2 31.49 -4.77 -90.81
CA HIS A 2 31.49 -4.87 -89.34
C HIS A 2 30.85 -6.21 -88.90
N PRO A 3 30.85 -6.70 -87.63
CA PRO A 3 31.05 -5.98 -86.34
C PRO A 3 31.84 -6.76 -85.23
N SER A 4 32.35 -6.06 -84.20
CA SER A 4 31.92 -5.99 -82.78
C SER A 4 32.63 -6.87 -81.73
N LYS A 5 33.17 -6.16 -80.72
CA LYS A 5 33.59 -6.62 -79.39
C LYS A 5 32.39 -7.08 -78.57
N HIS A 6 32.57 -8.09 -77.70
CA HIS A 6 31.77 -8.21 -76.48
C HIS A 6 32.63 -8.69 -75.30
N HIS A 7 32.73 -7.82 -74.29
CA HIS A 7 33.12 -8.17 -72.91
C HIS A 7 31.92 -8.85 -72.23
N SER A 8 32.13 -10.01 -71.61
CA SER A 8 31.15 -10.60 -70.69
C SER A 8 31.36 -10.04 -69.27
N PRO A 9 30.35 -9.42 -68.64
CA PRO A 9 30.40 -9.06 -67.23
C PRO A 9 30.23 -10.30 -66.34
N ARG A 10 31.01 -10.35 -65.25
CA ARG A 10 30.82 -11.30 -64.14
C ARG A 10 29.41 -11.13 -63.58
N THR A 11 28.61 -12.19 -63.62
CA THR A 11 27.33 -12.28 -62.91
C THR A 11 27.62 -12.31 -61.40
N VAL A 12 27.34 -11.19 -60.74
CA VAL A 12 27.43 -11.06 -59.28
C VAL A 12 26.29 -11.84 -58.64
N HIS A 13 26.64 -12.67 -57.64
CA HIS A 13 25.75 -13.54 -56.88
C HIS A 13 24.59 -12.78 -56.19
N ALA A 14 23.42 -12.70 -56.83
CA ALA A 14 22.23 -12.06 -56.26
C ALA A 14 21.45 -12.93 -55.25
N ASN A 15 21.67 -14.26 -55.21
CA ASN A 15 20.87 -15.16 -54.36
C ASN A 15 21.42 -15.39 -52.94
N LYS A 16 22.73 -15.25 -52.70
CA LYS A 16 23.33 -15.44 -51.35
C LYS A 16 23.00 -14.28 -50.40
N GLN A 17 22.76 -13.09 -50.92
CA GLN A 17 22.51 -11.89 -50.10
C GLN A 17 21.11 -11.89 -49.47
N ARG A 18 20.13 -12.52 -50.13
CA ARG A 18 18.76 -12.63 -49.61
C ARG A 18 18.67 -13.50 -48.36
N GLY A 19 19.42 -14.61 -48.30
CA GLY A 19 19.47 -15.46 -47.12
C GLY A 19 20.18 -14.80 -45.93
N ALA A 20 21.28 -14.08 -46.17
CA ALA A 20 21.99 -13.33 -45.14
C ALA A 20 21.14 -12.18 -44.59
N ALA A 21 20.43 -11.44 -45.44
CA ALA A 21 19.53 -10.37 -45.02
C ALA A 21 18.35 -10.89 -44.18
N LEU A 22 17.79 -12.05 -44.53
CA LEU A 22 16.68 -12.65 -43.79
C LEU A 22 17.13 -13.18 -42.42
N LEU A 23 18.33 -13.77 -42.34
CA LEU A 23 18.94 -14.16 -41.06
C LEU A 23 19.24 -12.95 -40.15
N LEU A 24 19.76 -11.85 -40.72
CA LEU A 24 19.97 -10.61 -39.98
C LEU A 24 18.66 -10.01 -39.48
N LEU A 25 17.60 -10.03 -40.30
CA LEU A 25 16.28 -9.56 -39.88
C LEU A 25 15.72 -10.40 -38.71
N VAL A 26 15.80 -11.73 -38.82
CA VAL A 26 15.32 -12.64 -37.75
C VAL A 26 16.13 -12.47 -36.47
N THR A 27 17.45 -12.31 -36.56
CA THR A 27 18.30 -12.10 -35.37
C THR A 27 18.03 -10.75 -34.72
N VAL A 28 17.84 -9.68 -35.49
CA VAL A 28 17.44 -8.37 -34.94
C VAL A 28 16.06 -8.43 -34.28
N LEU A 29 15.10 -9.13 -34.90
CA LEU A 29 13.77 -9.35 -34.30
C LEU A 29 13.84 -10.21 -33.04
N ALA A 30 14.66 -11.27 -33.02
CA ALA A 30 14.85 -12.14 -31.87
C ALA A 30 15.53 -11.39 -30.70
N LEU A 31 16.55 -10.59 -30.98
CA LEU A 31 17.20 -9.75 -29.98
C LEU A 31 16.24 -8.67 -29.45
N GLY A 32 15.47 -8.03 -30.33
CA GLY A 32 14.42 -7.08 -29.94
C GLY A 32 13.35 -7.72 -29.04
N ALA A 33 12.86 -8.91 -29.40
CA ALA A 33 11.91 -9.66 -28.59
C ALA A 33 12.51 -10.08 -27.24
N ALA A 34 13.76 -10.55 -27.20
CA ALA A 34 14.44 -10.91 -25.98
C ALA A 34 14.62 -9.71 -25.03
N THR A 35 15.02 -8.55 -25.55
CA THR A 35 15.14 -7.33 -24.74
C THR A 35 13.80 -6.88 -24.16
N LEU A 36 12.71 -6.94 -24.94
CA LEU A 36 11.37 -6.56 -24.50
C LEU A 36 10.86 -7.49 -23.38
N LEU A 37 11.07 -8.80 -23.52
CA LEU A 37 10.70 -9.81 -22.53
C LEU A 37 11.49 -9.63 -21.22
N MET A 38 12.78 -9.32 -21.29
CA MET A 38 13.60 -9.05 -20.10
C MET A 38 13.13 -7.80 -19.34
N THR A 39 12.79 -6.72 -20.05
CA THR A 39 12.30 -5.49 -19.40
C THR A 39 10.93 -5.66 -18.74
N GLY A 40 9.98 -6.33 -19.40
CA GLY A 40 8.64 -6.54 -18.85
C GLY A 40 8.62 -7.42 -17.60
N PHE A 41 9.40 -8.52 -17.62
CA PHE A 41 9.55 -9.41 -16.47
C PHE A 41 10.18 -8.69 -15.27
N SER A 42 11.17 -7.82 -15.50
CA SER A 42 11.81 -7.06 -14.42
C SER A 42 10.86 -6.10 -13.70
N ALA A 43 9.95 -5.44 -14.44
CA ALA A 43 9.00 -4.50 -13.86
C ALA A 43 7.99 -5.19 -12.91
N GLN A 44 7.49 -6.35 -13.30
CA GLN A 44 6.56 -7.13 -12.47
C GLN A 44 7.22 -7.66 -11.20
N VAL A 45 8.45 -8.18 -11.29
CA VAL A 45 9.21 -8.64 -10.12
C VAL A 45 9.50 -7.47 -9.17
N MET A 46 9.88 -6.31 -9.70
CA MET A 46 10.10 -5.12 -8.88
C MET A 46 8.82 -4.65 -8.17
N GLU A 47 7.68 -4.69 -8.86
CA GLU A 47 6.40 -4.33 -8.25
C GLU A 47 5.99 -5.29 -7.14
N GLN A 48 6.15 -6.59 -7.34
CA GLN A 48 5.91 -7.59 -6.30
C GLN A 48 6.77 -7.34 -5.06
N ARG A 49 8.05 -7.03 -5.25
CA ARG A 49 8.96 -6.67 -4.14
C ARG A 49 8.51 -5.42 -3.39
N ARG A 50 7.97 -4.41 -4.08
CA ARG A 50 7.42 -3.20 -3.43
C ARG A 50 6.22 -3.54 -2.57
N VAL A 51 5.31 -4.37 -3.08
CA VAL A 51 4.14 -4.84 -2.32
C VAL A 51 4.58 -5.62 -1.07
N GLU A 52 5.49 -6.59 -1.23
CA GLU A 52 6.03 -7.38 -0.12
C GLU A 52 6.72 -6.50 0.93
N HIS A 53 7.56 -5.55 0.50
CA HIS A 53 8.24 -4.62 1.39
C HIS A 53 7.23 -3.73 2.15
N THR A 54 6.23 -3.17 1.47
CA THR A 54 5.17 -2.38 2.10
C THR A 54 4.40 -3.20 3.14
N GLN A 55 4.08 -4.46 2.86
CA GLN A 55 3.43 -5.36 3.83
C GLN A 55 4.30 -5.62 5.06
N GLN A 56 5.63 -5.76 4.87
CA GLN A 56 6.57 -5.89 5.97
C GLN A 56 6.63 -4.61 6.81
N THR A 57 6.71 -3.44 6.19
CA THR A 57 6.70 -2.15 6.90
C THR A 57 5.41 -1.95 7.69
N LEU A 58 4.25 -2.32 7.12
CA LEU A 58 2.97 -2.32 7.84
C LEU A 58 2.99 -3.26 9.05
N ALA A 59 3.47 -4.50 8.88
CA ALA A 59 3.57 -5.47 9.98
C ALA A 59 4.51 -4.99 11.10
N GLN A 60 5.68 -4.44 10.74
CA GLN A 60 6.62 -3.84 11.69
C GLN A 60 5.99 -2.66 12.44
N SER A 61 5.23 -1.82 11.74
CA SER A 61 4.51 -0.68 12.34
C SER A 61 3.45 -1.13 13.36
N ARG A 62 2.69 -2.18 13.04
CA ARG A 62 1.74 -2.80 14.00
C ARG A 62 2.47 -3.33 15.24
N ASP A 63 3.61 -3.99 15.05
CA ASP A 63 4.36 -4.56 16.16
C ASP A 63 5.00 -3.47 17.03
N ALA A 64 5.49 -2.38 16.42
CA ALA A 64 5.98 -1.20 17.11
C ALA A 64 4.87 -0.49 17.91
N LEU A 65 3.65 -0.39 17.36
CA LEU A 65 2.48 0.14 18.09
C LEU A 65 2.17 -0.68 19.34
N MET A 66 2.21 -2.02 19.23
CA MET A 66 2.06 -2.88 20.41
C MET A 66 3.20 -2.64 21.41
N GLY A 67 4.46 -2.58 20.95
CA GLY A 67 5.61 -2.27 21.80
C GLY A 67 5.50 -0.93 22.53
N PHE A 68 5.07 0.12 21.83
CA PHE A 68 4.81 1.43 22.40
C PHE A 68 3.77 1.34 23.53
N ALA A 69 2.68 0.60 23.33
CA ALA A 69 1.67 0.40 24.37
C ALA A 69 2.19 -0.34 25.61
N LEU A 70 3.10 -1.32 25.43
CA LEU A 70 3.75 -2.02 26.54
C LEU A 70 4.73 -1.14 27.32
N GLN A 71 5.26 -0.08 26.70
CA GLN A 71 6.15 0.86 27.37
C GLN A 71 5.37 2.00 28.04
N HIS A 72 4.38 2.55 27.33
CA HIS A 72 3.71 3.80 27.70
C HIS A 72 2.30 3.62 28.27
N GLY A 73 1.75 2.40 28.29
CA GLY A 73 0.40 2.14 28.78
C GLY A 73 -0.71 2.79 27.96
N ARG A 74 -0.43 3.07 26.67
CA ARG A 74 -1.36 3.62 25.68
C ARG A 74 -0.80 3.44 24.27
N LEU A 75 -1.65 3.51 23.24
CA LEU A 75 -1.20 3.69 21.86
C LEU A 75 -0.76 5.15 21.62
N PRO A 76 0.15 5.40 20.67
CA PRO A 76 0.54 6.76 20.33
C PRO A 76 -0.59 7.49 19.61
N ARG A 77 -0.58 8.82 19.65
CA ARG A 77 -1.47 9.64 18.82
C ARG A 77 -0.90 9.76 17.40
N PRO A 78 -1.71 10.09 16.38
CA PRO A 78 -1.20 10.33 15.03
C PRO A 78 -0.08 11.38 15.02
N ALA A 79 0.78 11.28 14.01
CA ALA A 79 1.88 12.21 13.83
C ALA A 79 1.39 13.66 13.66
N MET A 80 2.19 14.62 14.15
CA MET A 80 1.92 16.06 13.98
C MET A 80 1.77 16.46 12.50
N SER A 81 2.59 15.86 11.64
CA SER A 81 2.53 16.02 10.18
C SER A 81 3.23 14.84 9.50
N ALA A 82 3.10 14.72 8.18
CA ALA A 82 3.79 13.68 7.43
C ALA A 82 5.34 13.81 7.49
N GLN A 83 5.86 15.02 7.75
CA GLN A 83 7.31 15.32 7.75
C GLN A 83 7.93 15.19 9.15
N ASP A 84 7.18 15.48 10.21
CA ASP A 84 7.72 15.47 11.57
C ASP A 84 7.75 14.06 12.17
N GLY A 85 6.67 13.29 11.98
CA GLY A 85 6.62 11.89 12.42
C GLY A 85 6.56 11.66 13.93
N ARG A 86 6.62 12.69 14.79
CA ARG A 86 6.38 12.55 16.24
C ARG A 86 4.88 12.60 16.51
N GLU A 87 4.44 11.92 17.56
CA GLU A 87 3.03 11.95 17.97
C GLU A 87 2.57 13.37 18.33
N SER A 88 1.32 13.69 18.00
CA SER A 88 0.72 14.96 18.38
C SER A 88 0.56 15.11 19.89
N ALA A 89 0.95 16.27 20.43
CA ALA A 89 0.70 16.61 21.83
C ALA A 89 -0.79 16.86 22.13
N GLN A 90 -1.60 17.13 21.10
CA GLN A 90 -3.03 17.38 21.24
C GLN A 90 -3.79 16.07 21.50
N PRO A 91 -4.58 15.96 22.57
CA PRO A 91 -5.47 14.82 22.78
C PRO A 91 -6.50 14.72 21.66
N CYS A 92 -6.91 13.50 21.32
CA CYS A 92 -8.00 13.29 20.39
C CYS A 92 -9.35 13.50 21.09
N ALA A 93 -10.16 14.43 20.58
CA ALA A 93 -11.54 14.59 21.03
C ALA A 93 -12.51 13.64 20.29
N SER A 94 -12.13 13.21 19.09
CA SER A 94 -12.93 12.34 18.21
C SER A 94 -12.04 11.36 17.43
N ASP A 95 -12.65 10.35 16.77
CA ASP A 95 -11.92 9.48 15.85
C ASP A 95 -11.28 10.25 14.67
N ALA A 96 -11.84 11.40 14.29
CA ALA A 96 -11.27 12.25 13.25
C ALA A 96 -9.95 12.89 13.69
N ASP A 97 -9.89 13.43 14.91
CA ASP A 97 -8.65 13.98 15.49
C ASP A 97 -7.58 12.90 15.69
N CYS A 98 -8.03 11.66 15.81
CA CYS A 98 -7.20 10.47 16.01
C CYS A 98 -6.95 9.67 14.72
N SER A 99 -7.15 10.30 13.56
CA SER A 99 -6.85 9.73 12.24
C SER A 99 -5.91 10.65 11.47
N GLY A 100 -4.75 10.14 11.07
CA GLY A 100 -3.69 10.95 10.49
C GLY A 100 -2.54 10.09 9.94
N PHE A 101 -1.32 10.58 10.10
CA PHE A 101 -0.10 9.86 9.70
C PHE A 101 0.40 8.98 10.85
N LEU A 102 1.05 7.88 10.50
CA LEU A 102 1.75 7.04 11.45
C LEU A 102 2.84 7.86 12.17
N PRO A 103 2.93 7.83 13.51
CA PRO A 103 3.98 8.53 14.26
C PRO A 103 5.31 7.76 14.19
N TRP A 104 5.88 7.67 12.98
CA TRP A 104 7.02 6.83 12.64
C TRP A 104 8.30 7.16 13.42
N VAL A 105 8.53 8.43 13.79
CA VAL A 105 9.67 8.81 14.66
C VAL A 105 9.45 8.29 16.08
N ALA A 106 8.23 8.43 16.61
CA ALA A 106 7.92 7.95 17.96
C ALA A 106 7.99 6.42 18.05
N LEU A 107 7.68 5.73 16.95
CA LEU A 107 7.69 4.26 16.85
C LEU A 107 9.06 3.68 16.45
N GLY A 108 9.96 4.49 15.90
CA GLY A 108 11.25 4.01 15.39
C GLY A 108 11.12 3.10 14.17
N VAL A 109 10.15 3.37 13.29
CA VAL A 109 9.88 2.59 12.06
C VAL A 109 10.00 3.46 10.81
N GLU A 110 9.97 2.85 9.64
CA GLU A 110 9.95 3.59 8.38
C GLU A 110 8.68 4.44 8.24
N ALA A 111 8.83 5.62 7.65
CA ALA A 111 7.73 6.58 7.51
C ALA A 111 6.72 6.17 6.42
N ALA A 112 7.20 5.58 5.33
CA ALA A 112 6.49 5.49 4.08
C ALA A 112 6.52 4.08 3.49
N ASP A 113 5.57 3.82 2.61
CA ASP A 113 5.57 2.64 1.77
C ASP A 113 6.61 2.71 0.64
N SER A 114 6.68 1.63 -0.14
CA SER A 114 7.64 1.48 -1.25
C SER A 114 7.42 2.43 -2.43
N TRP A 115 6.34 3.21 -2.44
CA TRP A 115 6.07 4.26 -3.44
C TRP A 115 6.27 5.67 -2.87
N GLY A 116 6.68 5.77 -1.60
CA GLY A 116 7.03 7.03 -0.95
C GLY A 116 5.86 7.73 -0.27
N HIS A 117 4.70 7.08 -0.14
CA HIS A 117 3.57 7.63 0.60
C HIS A 117 3.72 7.32 2.10
N VAL A 118 3.64 8.35 2.93
CA VAL A 118 3.68 8.21 4.39
C VAL A 118 2.49 7.37 4.84
N LEU A 119 2.76 6.35 5.66
CA LEU A 119 1.74 5.45 6.16
C LEU A 119 0.68 6.22 6.97
N ARG A 120 -0.57 5.83 6.78
CA ARG A 120 -1.73 6.39 7.47
C ARG A 120 -2.05 5.56 8.71
N TYR A 121 -2.58 6.23 9.72
CA TYR A 121 -2.83 5.66 11.03
C TYR A 121 -4.12 6.21 11.61
N SER A 122 -4.98 5.32 12.11
CA SER A 122 -6.18 5.70 12.85
C SER A 122 -6.26 4.89 14.13
N VAL A 123 -6.51 5.56 15.25
CA VAL A 123 -6.60 4.95 16.58
C VAL A 123 -7.87 5.39 17.29
N THR A 124 -8.43 4.53 18.13
CA THR A 124 -9.58 4.89 18.95
C THR A 124 -9.13 5.86 20.05
N PRO A 125 -9.77 7.03 20.22
CA PRO A 125 -9.32 8.07 21.16
C PRO A 125 -9.00 7.58 22.58
N GLY A 126 -9.86 6.73 23.15
CA GLY A 126 -9.66 6.19 24.50
C GLY A 126 -8.42 5.29 24.66
N PHE A 127 -7.90 4.72 23.57
CA PHE A 127 -6.65 3.94 23.59
C PHE A 127 -5.40 4.82 23.55
N THR A 128 -5.53 6.14 23.34
CA THR A 128 -4.42 7.11 23.38
C THR A 128 -4.24 7.78 24.74
N GLN A 129 -4.99 7.33 25.74
CA GLN A 129 -4.94 7.84 27.10
C GLN A 129 -4.30 6.79 28.01
N THR A 130 -3.55 7.24 29.01
CA THR A 130 -2.99 6.37 30.04
C THR A 130 -3.58 6.75 31.40
N PRO A 131 -4.03 5.78 32.21
CA PRO A 131 -4.14 4.35 31.89
C PRO A 131 -5.25 4.06 30.86
N ILE A 132 -5.11 3.00 30.06
CA ILE A 132 -6.23 2.48 29.27
C ILE A 132 -7.22 1.82 30.23
N LYS A 133 -8.41 2.41 30.35
CA LYS A 133 -9.49 1.85 31.16
C LYS A 133 -10.28 0.82 30.37
N ARG A 134 -9.86 -0.44 30.41
CA ARG A 134 -10.42 -1.55 29.60
C ARG A 134 -11.94 -1.77 29.72
N ASN A 135 -12.54 -1.37 30.84
CA ASN A 135 -13.98 -1.52 31.09
C ASN A 135 -14.81 -0.30 30.67
N GLU A 136 -14.15 0.81 30.34
CA GLU A 136 -14.79 2.08 29.94
C GLU A 136 -14.56 2.39 28.46
N VAL A 137 -13.51 1.84 27.84
CA VAL A 137 -13.12 2.14 26.46
C VAL A 137 -13.43 0.97 25.54
N LEU A 138 -14.18 1.24 24.47
CA LEU A 138 -14.44 0.30 23.37
C LEU A 138 -13.60 0.66 22.16
N ALA A 139 -12.98 -0.34 21.54
CA ALA A 139 -12.31 -0.17 20.25
C ALA A 139 -13.33 0.16 19.14
N SER A 140 -12.96 1.01 18.19
CA SER A 140 -13.90 1.57 17.20
C SER A 140 -13.58 1.24 15.75
N LYS A 141 -12.42 0.64 15.44
CA LYS A 141 -12.01 0.44 14.05
C LYS A 141 -12.50 -0.90 13.53
N THR A 142 -13.15 -0.86 12.38
CA THR A 142 -13.63 -2.06 11.68
C THR A 142 -12.96 -2.19 10.33
N ILE A 143 -12.85 -3.43 9.85
CA ILE A 143 -12.34 -3.72 8.52
C ILE A 143 -13.44 -4.43 7.75
N GLN A 144 -13.71 -3.94 6.56
CA GLN A 144 -14.74 -4.42 5.68
C GLN A 144 -14.13 -4.83 4.34
N THR A 145 -14.86 -5.65 3.59
CA THR A 145 -14.51 -6.00 2.22
C THR A 145 -15.73 -5.80 1.32
N ARG A 146 -15.48 -5.44 0.06
CA ARG A 146 -16.51 -5.29 -0.97
C ARG A 146 -16.47 -6.47 -1.93
N TYR A 147 -17.62 -7.09 -2.13
CA TYR A 147 -17.78 -8.21 -3.06
C TYR A 147 -18.14 -7.73 -4.47
N THR A 148 -18.07 -8.64 -5.44
CA THR A 148 -18.40 -8.37 -6.85
C THR A 148 -19.88 -8.04 -7.07
N ASP A 149 -20.76 -8.37 -6.13
CA ASP A 149 -22.17 -7.96 -6.11
C ASP A 149 -22.36 -6.52 -5.56
N GLY A 150 -21.28 -5.86 -5.16
CA GLY A 150 -21.27 -4.52 -4.58
C GLY A 150 -21.55 -4.47 -3.07
N SER A 151 -21.93 -5.59 -2.45
CA SER A 151 -22.19 -5.66 -1.02
C SER A 151 -20.91 -5.49 -0.19
N VAL A 152 -21.04 -4.86 0.98
CA VAL A 152 -19.96 -4.66 1.94
C VAL A 152 -20.20 -5.55 3.15
N ARG A 153 -19.18 -6.28 3.61
CA ARG A 153 -19.26 -7.13 4.81
C ARG A 153 -18.04 -6.94 5.70
N TYR A 154 -18.23 -7.14 6.99
CA TYR A 154 -17.14 -7.14 7.96
C TYR A 154 -16.19 -8.31 7.76
N VAL A 155 -14.90 -8.01 7.69
CA VAL A 155 -13.78 -8.95 7.82
C VAL A 155 -13.29 -8.96 9.27
N TYR A 156 -13.33 -7.81 9.94
CA TYR A 156 -12.98 -7.66 11.35
C TYR A 156 -13.84 -6.57 12.02
N GLY A 157 -14.28 -6.82 13.25
CA GLY A 157 -15.24 -5.98 13.95
C GLY A 157 -16.69 -6.18 13.47
N ASP A 158 -17.57 -5.31 13.96
CA ASP A 158 -19.00 -5.25 13.60
C ASP A 158 -19.57 -3.84 13.88
N ASP A 159 -20.82 -3.60 13.50
CA ASP A 159 -21.51 -2.31 13.71
C ASP A 159 -21.65 -1.89 15.18
N LEU A 160 -21.56 -2.83 16.11
CA LEU A 160 -21.88 -2.59 17.52
C LEU A 160 -20.63 -2.32 18.36
N CYS A 161 -19.44 -2.84 17.96
CA CYS A 161 -18.12 -2.70 18.60
C CYS A 161 -18.04 -2.91 20.14
N GLY A 162 -19.15 -3.22 20.80
CA GLY A 162 -19.27 -3.38 22.26
C GLY A 162 -19.39 -4.85 22.69
N ARG A 163 -19.50 -5.78 21.73
CA ARG A 163 -19.45 -7.24 21.97
C ARG A 163 -18.49 -7.98 21.01
N GLY A 164 -18.08 -7.34 19.92
CA GLY A 164 -17.16 -7.89 18.92
C GLY A 164 -15.74 -7.35 19.00
N ALA A 165 -14.84 -8.02 18.29
CA ALA A 165 -13.43 -7.68 18.18
C ALA A 165 -13.23 -6.51 17.21
N CYS A 166 -13.64 -5.29 17.56
CA CYS A 166 -13.18 -4.09 16.85
C CYS A 166 -11.71 -3.83 17.19
N SER A 167 -10.97 -3.27 16.23
CA SER A 167 -9.56 -2.95 16.42
C SER A 167 -9.41 -1.59 17.10
N PRO A 168 -8.51 -1.42 18.08
CA PRO A 168 -8.16 -0.11 18.60
C PRO A 168 -7.37 0.73 17.60
N ALA A 169 -6.74 0.12 16.59
CA ALA A 169 -5.95 0.86 15.60
C ALA A 169 -5.85 0.16 14.24
N VAL A 170 -5.80 0.97 13.17
CA VAL A 170 -5.53 0.56 11.79
C VAL A 170 -4.35 1.35 11.26
N ILE A 171 -3.50 0.68 10.49
CA ILE A 171 -2.37 1.26 9.75
C ILE A 171 -2.54 0.87 8.29
N PHE A 172 -2.41 1.82 7.38
CA PHE A 172 -2.56 1.52 5.96
C PHE A 172 -1.60 2.32 5.08
N SER A 173 -1.20 1.69 3.99
CA SER A 173 -0.57 2.31 2.82
C SER A 173 -1.68 2.62 1.83
N THR A 174 -1.57 3.76 1.17
CA THR A 174 -2.45 4.17 0.09
C THR A 174 -2.00 3.63 -1.28
N GLY A 175 -1.13 2.62 -1.26
CA GLY A 175 -0.69 1.92 -2.45
C GLY A 175 0.16 2.75 -3.42
N LYS A 176 0.26 2.25 -4.64
CA LYS A 176 1.05 2.85 -5.71
C LYS A 176 0.31 4.01 -6.34
N HIS A 177 -0.99 3.84 -6.53
CA HIS A 177 -1.82 4.76 -7.26
C HIS A 177 -2.61 5.63 -6.29
N ASN A 178 -2.91 6.84 -6.76
CA ASN A 178 -3.87 7.72 -6.13
C ASN A 178 -3.46 8.25 -4.75
N PHE A 179 -4.45 8.65 -3.94
CA PHE A 179 -4.33 9.51 -2.77
C PHE A 179 -3.09 9.18 -1.93
N GLY A 180 -2.35 10.18 -1.49
CA GLY A 180 -1.11 9.93 -0.77
C GLY A 180 -0.48 11.23 -0.30
N THR A 181 0.42 11.13 0.65
CA THR A 181 1.25 12.25 1.05
C THR A 181 2.69 11.78 1.07
N SER A 182 3.54 12.38 0.26
CA SER A 182 4.97 12.09 0.27
C SER A 182 5.59 12.41 1.63
N VAL A 183 6.78 11.86 1.90
CA VAL A 183 7.57 12.18 3.10
C VAL A 183 7.92 13.68 3.20
N GLN A 184 7.89 14.42 2.09
CA GLN A 184 8.05 15.87 2.06
C GLN A 184 6.75 16.65 2.35
N GLY A 185 5.63 15.96 2.57
CA GLY A 185 4.34 16.59 2.86
C GLY A 185 3.51 17.02 1.66
N VAL A 186 3.97 16.69 0.46
CA VAL A 186 3.22 17.00 -0.76
C VAL A 186 2.10 15.98 -0.89
N LYS A 187 0.85 16.46 -0.84
CA LYS A 187 -0.33 15.65 -1.16
C LYS A 187 -0.35 15.31 -2.65
N GLN A 188 -0.44 14.03 -2.97
CA GLN A 188 -0.61 13.54 -4.32
C GLN A 188 -2.11 13.39 -4.62
N ARG A 189 -2.51 13.87 -5.79
CA ARG A 189 -3.89 13.74 -6.26
C ARG A 189 -4.09 12.36 -6.90
N SER A 190 -5.33 11.88 -6.80
CA SER A 190 -5.78 10.70 -7.53
C SER A 190 -5.52 10.85 -9.03
N GLY A 191 -4.85 9.86 -9.63
CA GLY A 191 -4.70 9.75 -11.08
C GLY A 191 -5.97 9.20 -11.75
N ASN A 192 -6.78 8.46 -10.99
CA ASN A 192 -8.04 7.86 -11.42
C ASN A 192 -9.25 8.52 -10.74
N VAL A 193 -10.36 8.69 -11.47
CA VAL A 193 -11.60 9.25 -10.90
C VAL A 193 -12.48 8.14 -10.26
N GLU A 194 -12.27 6.89 -10.67
CA GLU A 194 -13.05 5.71 -10.31
C GLU A 194 -12.30 4.78 -9.33
N ASN A 195 -12.20 5.23 -8.08
CA ASN A 195 -11.55 4.53 -6.96
C ASN A 195 -12.29 4.82 -5.64
N ALA A 196 -13.59 4.55 -5.63
CA ALA A 196 -14.47 4.91 -4.52
C ALA A 196 -14.01 4.32 -3.17
N ASP A 197 -13.49 3.10 -3.16
CA ASP A 197 -13.02 2.46 -1.92
C ASP A 197 -11.71 3.07 -1.41
N GLU A 198 -10.73 3.40 -2.28
CA GLU A 198 -9.49 4.10 -1.87
C GLU A 198 -9.79 5.48 -1.30
N ARG A 199 -10.72 6.21 -1.94
CA ARG A 199 -11.19 7.51 -1.44
C ARG A 199 -11.89 7.37 -0.10
N SER A 200 -12.66 6.30 0.09
CA SER A 200 -13.30 5.99 1.37
C SER A 200 -12.24 5.77 2.44
N ASN A 201 -11.17 5.02 2.15
CA ASN A 201 -10.06 4.80 3.09
C ASN A 201 -9.28 6.08 3.42
N ASP A 202 -8.99 6.94 2.44
CA ASP A 202 -8.29 8.22 2.67
C ASP A 202 -9.04 9.12 3.69
N GLN A 203 -10.37 9.07 3.66
CA GLN A 203 -11.26 9.84 4.54
C GLN A 203 -11.73 9.07 5.77
N ALA A 204 -11.45 7.76 5.85
CA ALA A 204 -11.96 6.90 6.90
C ALA A 204 -11.35 7.23 8.26
N THR A 205 -12.21 7.27 9.27
CA THR A 205 -11.81 7.41 10.67
C THR A 205 -12.12 6.15 11.49
N GLN A 206 -13.02 5.28 11.01
CA GLN A 206 -13.49 4.09 11.73
C GLN A 206 -13.62 2.86 10.83
N HIS A 207 -14.26 3.01 9.66
CA HIS A 207 -14.55 1.89 8.76
C HIS A 207 -13.58 1.90 7.57
N PHE A 208 -12.75 0.87 7.47
CA PHE A 208 -11.73 0.73 6.43
C PHE A 208 -12.07 -0.45 5.52
N ILE A 209 -11.84 -0.30 4.22
CA ILE A 209 -12.02 -1.34 3.22
C ILE A 209 -10.68 -2.01 2.93
N VAL A 210 -10.69 -3.34 2.87
CA VAL A 210 -9.61 -4.16 2.32
C VAL A 210 -10.19 -5.16 1.31
N ARG A 211 -9.53 -5.26 0.16
CA ARG A 211 -9.86 -6.24 -0.88
C ARG A 211 -8.64 -6.50 -1.76
N GLN A 212 -8.79 -7.45 -2.67
CA GLN A 212 -7.73 -7.76 -3.63
C GLN A 212 -7.43 -6.54 -4.52
N ALA A 213 -6.14 -6.28 -4.72
CA ALA A 213 -5.68 -5.20 -5.58
C ALA A 213 -6.12 -5.40 -7.04
N THR A 214 -6.55 -4.33 -7.69
CA THR A 214 -7.03 -4.34 -9.07
C THR A 214 -6.97 -2.96 -9.71
N ASP A 215 -6.51 -2.91 -10.96
CA ASP A 215 -6.56 -1.70 -11.79
C ASP A 215 -7.90 -1.57 -12.55
N ASN A 216 -8.82 -2.54 -12.39
CA ASN A 216 -10.09 -2.54 -13.10
C ASN A 216 -11.10 -1.59 -12.43
N SER A 217 -11.21 -0.37 -12.95
CA SER A 217 -12.11 0.65 -12.41
C SER A 217 -13.61 0.35 -12.56
N ALA A 218 -13.99 -0.61 -13.41
CA ALA A 218 -15.38 -1.01 -13.60
C ALA A 218 -15.92 -1.93 -12.49
N LEU A 219 -15.06 -2.47 -11.63
CA LEU A 219 -15.51 -3.27 -10.49
C LEU A 219 -16.20 -2.38 -9.44
N PRO A 220 -17.16 -2.91 -8.66
CA PRO A 220 -17.70 -2.19 -7.52
C PRO A 220 -16.56 -1.70 -6.61
N GLY A 221 -16.59 -0.41 -6.26
CA GLY A 221 -15.53 0.21 -5.47
C GLY A 221 -14.35 0.77 -6.28
N GLY A 222 -14.27 0.50 -7.58
CA GLY A 222 -13.27 1.03 -8.50
C GLY A 222 -11.91 0.30 -8.49
N ALA A 223 -10.88 0.97 -9.00
CA ALA A 223 -9.50 0.53 -8.81
C ALA A 223 -9.14 0.55 -7.31
N PHE A 224 -8.24 -0.34 -6.89
CA PHE A 224 -7.84 -0.48 -5.49
C PHE A 224 -6.44 -1.06 -5.38
N ASP A 225 -5.54 -0.40 -4.67
CA ASP A 225 -4.24 -0.95 -4.28
C ASP A 225 -3.82 -0.62 -2.84
N ASP A 226 -4.74 -0.05 -2.04
CA ASP A 226 -4.54 0.14 -0.60
C ASP A 226 -4.22 -1.18 0.10
N MET A 227 -3.29 -1.10 1.06
CA MET A 227 -2.90 -2.22 1.90
C MET A 227 -3.01 -1.81 3.36
N LEU A 228 -3.58 -2.66 4.20
CA LEU A 228 -3.76 -2.35 5.61
C LEU A 228 -3.44 -3.51 6.53
N VAL A 229 -3.09 -3.16 7.77
CA VAL A 229 -3.02 -4.04 8.92
C VAL A 229 -3.73 -3.38 10.10
N TYR A 230 -4.06 -4.17 11.10
CA TYR A 230 -4.74 -3.69 12.31
C TYR A 230 -4.12 -4.31 13.55
N VAL A 231 -4.33 -3.67 14.69
CA VAL A 231 -3.89 -4.17 16.00
C VAL A 231 -5.01 -5.03 16.60
N PRO A 232 -4.85 -6.36 16.80
CA PRO A 232 -5.91 -7.16 17.40
C PRO A 232 -6.11 -6.78 18.87
N LEU A 233 -7.34 -6.39 19.26
CA LEU A 233 -7.63 -5.90 20.61
C LEU A 233 -7.22 -6.89 21.71
N SER A 234 -7.59 -8.17 21.56
CA SER A 234 -7.29 -9.21 22.53
C SER A 234 -5.77 -9.40 22.73
N THR A 235 -5.00 -9.29 21.64
CA THR A 235 -3.54 -9.41 21.69
C THR A 235 -2.92 -8.22 22.41
N LEU A 236 -3.38 -7.00 22.10
CA LEU A 236 -2.91 -5.79 22.77
C LEU A 236 -3.16 -5.86 24.29
N LEU A 237 -4.42 -6.09 24.69
CA LEU A 237 -4.79 -6.11 26.11
C LEU A 237 -4.05 -7.22 26.88
N THR A 238 -3.97 -8.43 26.31
CA THR A 238 -3.26 -9.55 26.94
C THR A 238 -1.81 -9.20 27.20
N ARG A 239 -1.09 -8.62 26.21
CA ARG A 239 0.31 -8.23 26.40
C ARG A 239 0.46 -7.10 27.41
N MET A 240 -0.45 -6.11 27.42
CA MET A 240 -0.41 -5.00 28.37
C MET A 240 -0.64 -5.43 29.82
N VAL A 241 -1.50 -6.43 30.06
CA VAL A 241 -1.67 -7.04 31.39
C VAL A 241 -0.35 -7.65 31.87
N PHE A 242 0.35 -8.41 31.02
CA PHE A 242 1.64 -9.00 31.38
C PHE A 242 2.76 -7.97 31.61
N ALA A 243 2.61 -6.76 31.07
CA ALA A 243 3.56 -5.66 31.24
C ALA A 243 3.21 -4.70 32.40
N ASP A 244 2.15 -4.99 33.17
CA ASP A 244 1.65 -4.11 34.24
C ASP A 244 1.31 -2.69 33.74
N LYS A 245 0.71 -2.63 32.53
CA LYS A 245 0.37 -1.40 31.80
C LYS A 245 -1.12 -1.21 31.53
N LEU A 246 -1.97 -2.03 32.15
CA LEU A 246 -3.41 -1.98 31.98
C LEU A 246 -4.08 -1.90 33.36
N ASP A 247 -4.97 -0.92 33.53
CA ASP A 247 -5.78 -0.75 34.74
C ASP A 247 -7.15 -1.43 34.60
#